data_AF-A0A353IQQ1-F1
#
_entry.id   AF-A0A353IQQ1-F1
#
_cell.length_a   1.000
_cell.length_b   1.000
_cell.length_c   1.000
_cell.angle_alpha   90.00
_cell.angle_beta   90.00
_cell.angle_gamma   90.00
#
_symmetry.space_group_name_H-M   'P 1'
#
loop_
_entity.id
_entity.type
_entity.pdbx_description
1 polymer ?
#
loop_
_entity_poly.entity_id
_entity_poly.type
_entity_poly.pdbx_seq_one_letter_code
_entity_poly.pdbx_strand_id
1 'polypeptide(L)'
;TGKGPQFSIDALKRGCLSPDTLALKKNAVVMFTKNDPAGRYVNGTLGLVEDFDPETGSPVVRARRGKRIVAEPVTWKIEENGKERASVTQIPLRLAWAITVHKSQGMSLDAAVIDLSRAFEYGQGYVALSRLRSLAGLHLLGLNDRALQVAPTAIEKDAEFRSASEDASKALNSLDPKELDRRQQEFLEECGANALDTSTKSYDVATLRQSHGKAYAPWTDGEEQELRRLHHVGESVTVIAEILGRKPGAIRSRLKKLALLS
;
A
#
# COMPACT_ATOMS: atom_id res chain seq x y z
N THR A 1 -22.28 23.36 8.31
CA THR A 1 -23.36 24.34 8.04
C THR A 1 -24.01 24.02 6.71
N GLY A 2 -25.32 24.23 6.56
CA GLY A 2 -26.05 23.96 5.31
C GLY A 2 -26.62 25.25 4.69
N LYS A 3 -26.73 25.31 3.36
CA LYS A 3 -27.37 26.39 2.60
C LYS A 3 -28.32 25.78 1.55
N GLY A 4 -29.46 26.41 1.31
CA GLY A 4 -30.47 25.97 0.34
C GLY A 4 -31.74 25.37 0.98
N PRO A 5 -32.65 24.77 0.18
CA PRO A 5 -33.87 24.16 0.69
C PRO A 5 -33.59 23.00 1.66
N GLN A 6 -34.39 22.90 2.72
CA GLN A 6 -34.16 21.90 3.79
C GLN A 6 -34.14 20.47 3.26
N PHE A 7 -35.05 20.11 2.33
CA PHE A 7 -35.09 18.77 1.74
C PHE A 7 -33.79 18.41 1.00
N SER A 8 -33.17 19.39 0.33
CA SER A 8 -31.89 19.22 -0.38
C SER A 8 -30.72 19.15 0.57
N ILE A 9 -30.73 19.94 1.64
CA ILE A 9 -29.74 19.86 2.72
C ILE A 9 -29.80 18.48 3.38
N ASP A 10 -30.98 17.98 3.70
CA ASP A 10 -31.15 16.67 4.33
C ASP A 10 -30.71 15.52 3.40
N ALA A 11 -30.98 15.65 2.10
CA ALA A 11 -30.46 14.73 1.11
C ALA A 11 -28.91 14.73 1.05
N LEU A 12 -28.30 15.93 1.06
CA LEU A 12 -26.85 16.08 1.12
C LEU A 12 -26.25 15.48 2.39
N LYS A 13 -26.88 15.72 3.55
CA LYS A 13 -26.46 15.16 4.83
C LYS A 13 -26.51 13.64 4.85
N ARG A 14 -27.57 13.03 4.31
CA ARG A 14 -27.67 11.56 4.17
C ARG A 14 -26.57 10.97 3.29
N GLY A 15 -26.13 11.69 2.26
CA GLY A 15 -25.02 11.29 1.41
C GLY A 15 -23.63 11.66 1.95
N CYS A 16 -23.57 12.56 2.95
CA CYS A 16 -22.33 13.01 3.56
C CYS A 16 -21.79 11.95 4.53
N LEU A 17 -20.57 11.50 4.29
CA LEU A 17 -19.91 10.53 5.18
C LEU A 17 -19.40 11.17 6.48
N SER A 18 -19.25 12.50 6.52
CA SER A 18 -18.93 13.25 7.74
C SER A 18 -20.22 13.46 8.56
N PRO A 19 -20.20 13.23 9.88
CA PRO A 19 -21.38 13.41 10.70
C PRO A 19 -21.79 14.88 10.80
N ASP A 20 -23.08 15.12 11.00
CA ASP A 20 -23.64 16.46 11.24
C ASP A 20 -22.97 17.14 12.43
N THR A 21 -22.79 16.39 13.52
CA THR A 21 -22.03 16.81 14.71
C THR A 21 -20.78 15.96 14.80
N LEU A 22 -19.62 16.60 14.63
CA LEU A 22 -18.31 15.96 14.75
C LEU A 22 -17.64 16.41 16.05
N ALA A 23 -17.64 15.53 17.06
CA ALA A 23 -16.90 15.73 18.30
C ALA A 23 -15.55 15.00 18.21
N LEU A 24 -14.46 15.73 18.43
CA LEU A 24 -13.09 15.21 18.39
C LEU A 24 -12.32 15.60 19.65
N LYS A 25 -11.31 14.80 19.97
CA LYS A 25 -10.29 15.10 20.97
C LYS A 25 -8.92 14.67 20.46
N LYS A 26 -7.85 15.15 21.08
CA LYS A 26 -6.50 14.63 20.83
C LYS A 26 -6.48 13.11 21.00
N ASN A 27 -5.75 12.43 20.13
CA ASN A 27 -5.66 10.98 19.99
C ASN A 27 -6.91 10.27 19.44
N ALA A 28 -7.91 10.99 18.96
CA ALA A 28 -9.02 10.37 18.24
C ALA A 28 -8.51 9.75 16.92
N VAL A 29 -8.84 8.48 16.68
CA VAL A 29 -8.62 7.82 15.39
C VAL A 29 -9.72 8.26 14.43
N VAL A 30 -9.32 8.84 13.30
CA VAL A 30 -10.21 9.43 12.30
C VAL A 30 -9.90 8.93 10.90
N MET A 31 -10.89 9.06 10.03
CA MET A 31 -10.79 8.76 8.60
C MET A 31 -11.27 9.96 7.80
N PHE A 32 -10.53 10.31 6.75
CA PHE A 32 -10.94 11.32 5.77
C PHE A 32 -12.11 10.80 4.92
N THR A 33 -13.12 11.62 4.73
CA THR A 33 -14.40 11.24 4.09
C THR A 33 -14.56 11.79 2.68
N LYS A 34 -13.57 12.54 2.18
CA LYS A 34 -13.55 13.15 0.85
C LYS A 34 -12.13 13.12 0.27
N ASN A 35 -12.01 13.24 -1.04
CA ASN A 35 -10.72 13.45 -1.70
C ASN A 35 -10.34 14.94 -1.61
N ASP A 36 -9.09 15.20 -1.26
CA ASP A 36 -8.52 16.54 -1.32
C ASP A 36 -8.08 16.86 -2.76
N PRO A 37 -8.50 17.98 -3.36
CA PRO A 37 -8.08 18.36 -4.71
C PRO A 37 -6.56 18.51 -4.85
N ALA A 38 -5.86 18.91 -3.79
CA ALA A 38 -4.40 19.01 -3.76
C ALA A 38 -3.70 17.67 -3.49
N GLY A 39 -4.45 16.56 -3.39
CA GLY A 39 -3.91 15.22 -3.19
C GLY A 39 -3.27 15.00 -1.82
N ARG A 40 -3.59 15.82 -0.80
CA ARG A 40 -3.03 15.63 0.55
C ARG A 40 -3.54 14.34 1.20
N TYR A 41 -4.78 13.97 0.90
CA TYR A 41 -5.47 12.77 1.35
C TYR A 41 -6.55 12.34 0.35
N VAL A 42 -6.94 11.08 0.43
CA VAL A 42 -8.10 10.51 -0.28
C VAL A 42 -9.14 10.00 0.71
N ASN A 43 -10.38 9.81 0.25
CA ASN A 43 -11.44 9.17 1.02
C ASN A 43 -10.96 7.79 1.51
N GLY A 44 -11.05 7.55 2.82
CA GLY A 44 -10.50 6.35 3.45
C GLY A 44 -9.14 6.55 4.12
N THR A 45 -8.47 7.68 3.91
CA THR A 45 -7.18 7.95 4.57
C THR A 45 -7.36 7.98 6.08
N LEU A 46 -6.68 7.08 6.80
CA LEU A 46 -6.67 7.02 8.25
C LEU A 46 -5.64 7.98 8.85
N GLY A 47 -5.97 8.53 10.01
CA GLY A 47 -5.05 9.31 10.81
C GLY A 47 -5.46 9.44 12.27
N LEU A 48 -4.60 10.06 13.04
CA LEU A 48 -4.80 10.36 14.45
C LEU A 48 -4.81 11.87 14.64
N VAL A 49 -5.80 12.39 15.35
CA VAL A 49 -5.87 13.82 15.71
C VAL A 49 -4.75 14.13 16.70
N GLU A 50 -3.73 14.85 16.28
CA GLU A 50 -2.62 15.26 17.14
C GLU A 50 -2.92 16.56 17.88
N ASP A 51 -3.53 17.52 17.19
CA ASP A 51 -3.85 18.82 17.75
C ASP A 51 -5.03 19.48 17.04
N PHE A 52 -5.33 20.71 17.43
CA PHE A 52 -6.25 21.61 16.74
C PHE A 52 -5.50 22.91 16.42
N ASP A 53 -5.69 23.40 15.21
CA ASP A 53 -5.12 24.65 14.75
C ASP A 53 -5.68 25.81 15.60
N PRO A 54 -4.82 26.65 16.21
CA PRO A 54 -5.26 27.67 17.17
C PRO A 54 -6.02 28.83 16.54
N GLU A 55 -5.84 29.08 15.24
CA GLU A 55 -6.50 30.18 14.53
C GLU A 55 -7.87 29.75 14.00
N THR A 56 -7.94 28.57 13.37
CA THR A 56 -9.15 28.09 12.68
C THR A 56 -9.97 27.11 13.50
N GLY A 57 -9.38 26.50 14.54
CA GLY A 57 -9.97 25.39 15.30
C GLY A 57 -9.99 24.06 14.52
N SER A 58 -9.38 24.00 13.32
CA SER A 58 -9.40 22.81 12.47
C SER A 58 -8.53 21.69 13.06
N PRO A 59 -8.95 20.42 13.00
CA PRO A 59 -8.14 19.32 13.52
C PRO A 59 -6.88 19.09 12.68
N VAL A 60 -5.76 18.92 13.37
CA VAL A 60 -4.45 18.55 12.80
C VAL A 60 -4.30 17.04 12.90
N VAL A 61 -4.33 16.36 11.75
CA VAL A 61 -4.33 14.91 11.64
C VAL A 61 -2.97 14.41 11.17
N ARG A 62 -2.37 13.47 11.90
CA ARG A 62 -1.21 12.71 11.45
C ARG A 62 -1.65 11.45 10.72
N ALA A 63 -1.36 11.40 9.41
CA ALA A 63 -1.59 10.22 8.58
C ALA A 63 -0.52 9.13 8.82
N ARG A 64 -0.77 7.90 8.36
CA ARG A 64 0.11 6.72 8.55
C ARG A 64 1.59 6.90 8.17
N ARG A 65 1.92 7.81 7.25
CA ARG A 65 3.32 8.11 6.84
C ARG A 65 3.94 9.29 7.59
N GLY A 66 3.38 9.69 8.74
CA GLY A 66 3.86 10.82 9.53
C GLY A 66 3.49 12.20 8.97
N LYS A 67 2.85 12.27 7.81
CA LYS A 67 2.38 13.53 7.21
C LYS A 67 1.32 14.17 8.11
N ARG A 68 1.59 15.39 8.55
CA ARG A 68 0.60 16.26 9.22
C ARG A 68 -0.28 16.95 8.18
N ILE A 69 -1.58 16.93 8.42
CA ILE A 69 -2.61 17.48 7.55
C ILE A 69 -3.58 18.28 8.41
N VAL A 70 -3.73 19.57 8.11
CA VAL A 70 -4.82 20.38 8.68
C VAL A 70 -6.09 20.04 7.90
N ALA A 71 -7.10 19.51 8.58
CA ALA A 71 -8.36 19.12 7.95
C ALA A 71 -9.33 20.30 7.96
N GLU A 72 -9.26 21.12 6.92
CA GLU A 72 -10.09 22.30 6.73
C GLU A 72 -11.55 21.93 6.34
N PRO A 73 -12.54 22.78 6.65
CA PRO A 73 -13.92 22.56 6.21
C PRO A 73 -14.02 22.45 4.69
N VAL A 74 -14.75 21.46 4.18
CA VAL A 74 -15.02 21.28 2.76
C VAL A 74 -16.51 21.32 2.47
N THR A 75 -16.88 21.73 1.27
CA THR A 75 -18.29 21.89 0.86
C THR A 75 -18.73 20.79 -0.10
N TRP A 76 -19.84 20.13 0.20
CA TRP A 76 -20.62 19.26 -0.70
C TRP A 76 -21.75 20.09 -1.28
N LYS A 77 -21.97 20.01 -2.59
CA LYS A 77 -22.92 20.85 -3.32
C LYS A 77 -23.79 20.04 -4.26
N ILE A 78 -25.05 20.43 -4.39
CA ILE A 78 -25.95 20.01 -5.48
C ILE A 78 -26.00 21.20 -6.45
N GLU A 79 -25.62 20.94 -7.71
CA GLU A 79 -25.70 21.91 -8.78
C GLU A 79 -26.73 21.47 -9.82
N GLU A 80 -27.58 22.40 -10.25
CA GLU A 80 -28.48 22.22 -11.38
C GLU A 80 -28.25 23.37 -12.35
N ASN A 81 -28.05 23.06 -13.64
CA ASN A 81 -27.82 24.06 -14.69
C ASN A 81 -26.71 25.07 -14.36
N GLY A 82 -25.63 24.60 -13.71
CA GLY A 82 -24.51 25.44 -13.30
C GLY A 82 -24.77 26.37 -12.11
N LYS A 83 -25.94 26.27 -11.45
CA LYS A 83 -26.27 27.03 -10.24
C LYS A 83 -26.27 26.12 -9.01
N GLU A 84 -25.63 26.57 -7.94
CA GLU A 84 -25.68 25.92 -6.63
C GLU A 84 -27.11 25.99 -6.08
N ARG A 85 -27.72 24.82 -5.88
CA ARG A 85 -29.08 24.69 -5.31
C ARG A 85 -29.05 24.50 -3.80
N ALA A 86 -28.08 23.73 -3.33
CA ALA A 86 -27.86 23.48 -1.92
C ALA A 86 -26.41 23.10 -1.68
N SER A 87 -25.92 23.38 -0.48
CA SER A 87 -24.61 22.95 -0.05
C SER A 87 -24.55 22.63 1.44
N VAL A 88 -23.61 21.77 1.81
CA VAL A 88 -23.26 21.44 3.19
C VAL A 88 -21.76 21.58 3.33
N THR A 89 -21.31 22.36 4.30
CA THR A 89 -19.89 22.51 4.67
C THR A 89 -19.62 21.79 5.98
N GLN A 90 -18.60 20.94 6.02
CA GLN A 90 -18.20 20.19 7.20
C GLN A 90 -16.71 19.82 7.11
N ILE A 91 -16.07 19.59 8.26
CA ILE A 91 -14.74 18.97 8.32
C ILE A 91 -14.82 17.56 7.66
N PRO A 92 -13.93 17.20 6.72
CA PRO A 92 -14.00 15.92 6.00
C PRO A 92 -13.45 14.75 6.83
N LEU A 93 -13.93 14.61 8.07
CA LEU A 93 -13.50 13.57 9.00
C LEU A 93 -14.71 12.86 9.62
N ARG A 94 -14.48 11.60 9.99
CA ARG A 94 -15.32 10.83 10.91
C ARG A 94 -14.44 10.02 11.84
N LEU A 95 -14.97 9.65 13.01
CA LEU A 95 -14.30 8.68 13.88
C LEU A 95 -14.15 7.34 13.15
N ALA A 96 -13.01 6.69 13.34
CA ALA A 96 -12.59 5.50 12.61
C ALA A 96 -12.09 4.37 13.52
N TRP A 97 -12.61 4.30 14.75
CA TRP A 97 -12.40 3.16 15.65
C TRP A 97 -13.04 1.87 15.12
N ALA A 98 -14.16 2.01 14.40
CA ALA A 98 -14.84 0.93 13.73
C ALA A 98 -15.08 1.32 12.27
N ILE A 99 -14.83 0.37 11.38
CA ILE A 99 -15.11 0.46 9.95
C ILE A 99 -15.90 -0.77 9.53
N THR A 100 -16.73 -0.62 8.50
CA THR A 100 -17.41 -1.77 7.90
C THR A 100 -16.41 -2.61 7.11
N VAL A 101 -16.72 -3.90 6.94
CA VAL A 101 -15.90 -4.80 6.11
C VAL A 101 -15.69 -4.23 4.71
N HIS A 102 -16.74 -3.69 4.08
CA HIS A 102 -16.66 -3.01 2.78
C HIS A 102 -15.66 -1.86 2.76
N LYS A 103 -15.59 -1.05 3.82
CA LYS A 103 -14.63 0.06 3.93
C LYS A 103 -13.20 -0.40 4.21
N SER A 104 -13.03 -1.64 4.68
CA SER A 104 -11.71 -2.25 4.86
C SER A 104 -11.12 -2.88 3.59
N GLN A 105 -11.91 -3.01 2.53
CA GLN A 105 -11.47 -3.68 1.29
C GLN A 105 -10.21 -3.01 0.71
N GLY A 106 -9.20 -3.84 0.39
CA GLY A 106 -7.92 -3.36 -0.11
C GLY A 106 -6.96 -2.81 0.96
N MET A 107 -7.38 -2.74 2.23
CA MET A 107 -6.49 -2.33 3.33
C MET A 107 -5.64 -3.49 3.85
N SER A 108 -4.50 -3.16 4.45
CA SER A 108 -3.72 -4.07 5.29
C SER A 108 -3.64 -3.55 6.73
N LEU A 109 -4.07 -4.38 7.67
CA LEU A 109 -4.20 -4.09 9.09
C LEU A 109 -3.24 -4.99 9.89
N ASP A 110 -2.64 -4.43 10.92
CA ASP A 110 -1.75 -5.18 11.83
C ASP A 110 -2.55 -5.96 12.88
N ALA A 111 -3.62 -5.35 13.40
CA ALA A 111 -4.58 -5.98 14.30
C ALA A 111 -5.98 -5.40 14.11
N ALA A 112 -7.01 -6.20 14.39
CA ALA A 112 -8.40 -5.77 14.42
C ALA A 112 -9.26 -6.67 15.31
N VAL A 113 -10.27 -6.06 15.93
CA VAL A 113 -11.40 -6.76 16.52
C VAL A 113 -12.50 -6.84 15.45
N ILE A 114 -12.94 -8.04 15.11
CA ILE A 114 -13.89 -8.30 14.03
C ILE A 114 -15.10 -9.05 14.59
N ASP A 115 -16.30 -8.62 14.21
CA ASP A 115 -17.55 -9.36 14.46
C ASP A 115 -18.22 -9.70 13.12
N LEU A 116 -18.30 -10.99 12.81
CA LEU A 116 -18.93 -11.54 11.61
C LEU A 116 -20.23 -12.30 11.95
N SER A 117 -20.75 -12.18 13.17
CA SER A 117 -22.00 -12.84 13.58
C SER A 117 -23.20 -12.45 12.71
N ARG A 118 -23.19 -11.23 12.16
CA ARG A 118 -24.23 -10.68 11.29
C ARG A 118 -23.78 -10.52 9.83
N ALA A 119 -22.74 -11.24 9.39
CA ALA A 119 -22.35 -11.25 7.99
C ALA A 119 -23.50 -11.81 7.13
N PHE A 120 -23.76 -11.18 5.99
CA PHE A 120 -24.90 -11.50 5.13
C PHE A 120 -24.51 -11.70 3.66
N GLU A 121 -23.40 -11.11 3.21
CA GLU A 121 -22.89 -11.28 1.85
C GLU A 121 -21.92 -12.45 1.72
N TYR A 122 -21.93 -13.07 0.53
CA TYR A 122 -20.91 -14.06 0.16
C TYR A 122 -19.51 -13.45 0.17
N GLY A 123 -18.52 -14.18 0.68
CA GLY A 123 -17.13 -13.74 0.72
C GLY A 123 -16.85 -12.61 1.72
N GLN A 124 -17.85 -12.10 2.46
CA GLN A 124 -17.65 -11.01 3.42
C GLN A 124 -16.65 -11.40 4.53
N GLY A 125 -16.72 -12.63 5.03
CA GLY A 125 -15.75 -13.12 6.01
C GLY A 125 -14.34 -13.20 5.44
N TYR A 126 -14.19 -13.70 4.21
CA TYR A 126 -12.91 -13.70 3.51
C TYR A 126 -12.33 -12.28 3.36
N VAL A 127 -13.13 -11.31 2.92
CA VAL A 127 -12.69 -9.91 2.79
C VAL A 127 -12.20 -9.37 4.13
N ALA A 128 -12.96 -9.57 5.21
CA ALA A 128 -12.61 -9.07 6.55
C ALA A 128 -11.32 -9.71 7.10
N LEU A 129 -11.24 -11.04 7.07
CA LEU A 129 -10.13 -11.79 7.65
C LEU A 129 -8.83 -11.58 6.86
N SER A 130 -8.90 -11.50 5.53
CA SER A 130 -7.74 -11.26 4.65
C SER A 130 -7.11 -9.87 4.78
N ARG A 131 -7.70 -8.95 5.56
CA ARG A 131 -7.08 -7.63 5.81
C ARG A 131 -5.93 -7.72 6.80
N LEU A 132 -5.90 -8.77 7.63
CA LEU A 132 -4.95 -8.89 8.73
C LEU A 132 -3.67 -9.55 8.23
N ARG A 133 -2.53 -8.96 8.58
CA ARG A 133 -1.21 -9.47 8.17
C ARG A 133 -0.79 -10.75 8.90
N SER A 134 -1.36 -11.00 10.07
CA SER A 134 -1.05 -12.17 10.87
C SER A 134 -2.26 -12.61 11.69
N LEU A 135 -2.33 -13.90 12.02
CA LEU A 135 -3.37 -14.44 12.89
C LEU A 135 -3.31 -13.85 14.30
N ALA A 136 -2.12 -13.51 14.80
CA ALA A 136 -1.94 -12.90 16.12
C ALA A 136 -2.63 -11.53 16.25
N GLY A 137 -2.86 -10.82 15.13
CA GLY A 137 -3.61 -9.57 15.10
C GLY A 137 -5.13 -9.75 15.05
N LEU A 138 -5.64 -10.97 14.93
CA LEU A 138 -7.07 -11.24 14.84
C LEU A 138 -7.68 -11.43 16.23
N HIS A 139 -8.71 -10.65 16.53
CA HIS A 139 -9.65 -10.96 17.61
C HIS A 139 -11.07 -11.06 17.02
N LEU A 140 -11.66 -12.26 17.08
CA LEU A 140 -12.97 -12.52 16.49
C LEU A 140 -14.04 -12.62 17.59
N LEU A 141 -15.01 -11.72 17.56
CA LEU A 141 -16.12 -11.68 18.52
C LEU A 141 -17.24 -12.67 18.18
N GLY A 142 -17.43 -12.94 16.89
CA GLY A 142 -18.49 -13.80 16.39
C GLY A 142 -18.29 -14.14 14.92
N LEU A 143 -18.85 -15.28 14.50
CA LEU A 143 -18.78 -15.80 13.14
C LEU A 143 -20.06 -16.58 12.84
N ASN A 144 -20.57 -16.47 11.62
CA ASN A 144 -21.67 -17.28 11.13
C ASN A 144 -21.26 -18.02 9.85
N ASP A 145 -22.02 -19.04 9.46
CA ASP A 145 -21.72 -19.84 8.26
C ASP A 145 -21.72 -19.00 6.99
N ARG A 146 -22.62 -18.00 6.91
CA ARG A 146 -22.76 -17.12 5.76
C ARG A 146 -21.46 -16.37 5.45
N ALA A 147 -20.73 -15.96 6.48
CA ALA A 147 -19.45 -15.26 6.35
C ALA A 147 -18.40 -16.08 5.59
N LEU A 148 -18.47 -17.40 5.66
CA LEU A 148 -17.51 -18.35 5.08
C LEU A 148 -17.96 -18.87 3.70
N GLN A 149 -19.19 -18.60 3.29
CA GLN A 149 -19.70 -19.06 2.01
C GLN A 149 -19.12 -18.25 0.85
N VAL A 150 -18.79 -18.95 -0.22
CA VAL A 150 -18.42 -18.37 -1.51
C VAL A 150 -19.66 -18.37 -2.40
N ALA A 151 -19.84 -17.33 -3.22
CA ALA A 151 -20.95 -17.27 -4.15
C ALA A 151 -20.86 -18.42 -5.17
N PRO A 152 -21.96 -19.14 -5.47
CA PRO A 152 -21.94 -20.25 -6.43
C PRO A 152 -21.38 -19.85 -7.81
N THR A 153 -21.75 -18.67 -8.31
CA THR A 153 -21.25 -18.14 -9.58
C THR A 153 -19.74 -17.92 -9.60
N ALA A 154 -19.13 -17.59 -8.45
CA ALA A 154 -17.68 -17.46 -8.35
C ALA A 154 -17.00 -18.83 -8.42
N ILE A 155 -17.60 -19.88 -7.83
CA ILE A 155 -17.09 -21.25 -7.91
C ILE A 155 -17.16 -21.78 -9.35
N GLU A 156 -18.31 -21.59 -10.01
CA GLU A 156 -18.51 -21.98 -11.42
C GLU A 156 -17.48 -21.30 -12.32
N LYS A 157 -17.29 -19.98 -12.14
CA LYS A 157 -16.34 -19.23 -12.97
C LYS A 157 -14.89 -19.59 -12.69
N ASP A 158 -14.54 -19.85 -11.44
CA ASP A 158 -13.21 -20.29 -11.04
C ASP A 158 -12.88 -21.68 -11.62
N ALA A 159 -13.86 -22.59 -11.71
CA ALA A 159 -13.71 -23.86 -12.42
C ALA A 159 -13.45 -23.67 -13.93
N GLU A 160 -14.21 -22.79 -14.59
CA GLU A 160 -13.98 -22.42 -15.99
C GLU A 160 -12.55 -21.87 -16.21
N PHE A 161 -12.11 -20.95 -15.35
CA PHE A 161 -10.76 -20.38 -15.43
C PHE A 161 -9.66 -21.42 -15.23
N ARG A 162 -9.82 -22.36 -14.31
CA ARG A 162 -8.86 -23.45 -14.12
C ARG A 162 -8.78 -24.35 -15.36
N SER A 163 -9.91 -24.76 -15.91
CA SER A 163 -9.95 -25.57 -17.14
C SER A 163 -9.25 -24.85 -18.30
N ALA A 164 -9.60 -23.58 -18.52
CA ALA A 164 -8.98 -22.77 -19.57
C ALA A 164 -7.47 -22.59 -19.36
N SER A 165 -7.03 -22.42 -18.10
CA SER A 165 -5.60 -22.32 -17.76
C SER A 165 -4.85 -23.62 -18.03
N GLU A 166 -5.46 -24.77 -17.75
CA GLU A 166 -4.87 -26.08 -18.02
C GLU A 166 -4.75 -26.33 -19.53
N ASP A 167 -5.80 -26.04 -20.29
CA ASP A 167 -5.79 -26.21 -21.74
C ASP A 167 -4.80 -25.26 -22.42
N ALA A 168 -4.71 -24.01 -21.96
CA ALA A 168 -3.68 -23.08 -22.40
C ALA A 168 -2.27 -23.59 -22.07
N SER A 169 -2.06 -24.15 -20.88
CA SER A 169 -0.76 -24.73 -20.47
C SER A 169 -0.38 -25.94 -21.31
N LYS A 170 -1.33 -26.83 -21.61
CA LYS A 170 -1.12 -27.99 -22.49
C LYS A 170 -0.78 -27.54 -23.91
N ALA A 171 -1.53 -26.59 -24.44
CA ALA A 171 -1.28 -26.01 -25.75
C ALA A 171 0.14 -25.41 -25.82
N LEU A 172 0.53 -24.63 -24.82
CA LEU A 172 1.87 -24.03 -24.74
C LEU A 172 2.97 -25.10 -24.69
N ASN A 173 2.81 -26.12 -23.86
CA ASN A 173 3.78 -27.22 -23.72
C ASN A 173 3.88 -28.10 -24.98
N SER A 174 2.86 -28.09 -25.85
CA SER A 174 2.84 -28.83 -27.10
C SER A 174 3.45 -28.07 -28.29
N LEU A 175 3.78 -26.78 -28.12
CA LEU A 175 4.40 -25.99 -29.18
C LEU A 175 5.86 -26.39 -29.39
N ASP A 176 6.31 -26.30 -30.64
CA ASP A 176 7.73 -26.39 -30.96
C ASP A 176 8.50 -25.26 -30.26
N PRO A 177 9.69 -25.52 -29.70
CA PRO A 177 10.47 -24.50 -29.00
C PRO A 177 10.72 -23.21 -29.82
N LYS A 178 10.91 -23.31 -31.15
CA LYS A 178 11.13 -22.12 -32.00
C LYS A 178 9.86 -21.29 -32.17
N GLU A 179 8.72 -21.96 -32.26
CA GLU A 179 7.42 -21.30 -32.35
C GLU A 179 7.04 -20.65 -31.01
N LEU A 180 7.38 -21.30 -29.90
CA LEU A 180 7.23 -20.72 -28.56
C LEU A 180 8.08 -19.45 -28.41
N ASP A 181 9.36 -19.50 -28.79
CA ASP A 181 10.25 -18.34 -28.76
C ASP A 181 9.71 -17.20 -29.63
N ARG A 182 9.25 -17.50 -30.85
CA ARG A 182 8.63 -16.51 -31.75
C ARG A 182 7.45 -15.80 -31.09
N ARG A 183 6.50 -16.55 -30.52
CA ARG A 183 5.32 -15.99 -29.85
C ARG A 183 5.67 -15.16 -28.61
N GLN A 184 6.69 -15.56 -27.86
CA GLN A 184 7.17 -14.79 -26.72
C GLN A 184 7.76 -13.45 -27.17
N GLN A 185 8.54 -13.43 -28.26
CA GLN A 185 9.07 -12.18 -28.82
C GLN A 185 7.96 -11.26 -29.32
N GLU A 186 6.98 -11.80 -30.06
CA GLU A 186 5.82 -11.02 -30.53
C GLU A 186 5.04 -10.40 -29.36
N PHE A 187 4.81 -11.17 -28.29
CA PHE A 187 4.14 -10.67 -27.09
C PHE A 187 4.93 -9.55 -26.40
N LEU A 188 6.25 -9.65 -26.35
CA LEU A 188 7.12 -8.62 -25.77
C LEU A 188 7.05 -7.32 -26.59
N GLU A 189 7.09 -7.43 -27.92
CA GLU A 189 6.94 -6.30 -28.82
C GLU A 189 5.58 -5.61 -28.66
N GLU A 190 4.48 -6.37 -28.59
CA GLU A 190 3.13 -5.85 -28.35
C GLU A 190 3.00 -5.14 -26.98
N CYS A 191 3.66 -5.68 -25.95
CA CYS A 191 3.72 -5.06 -24.63
C CYS A 191 4.61 -3.80 -24.57
N GLY A 192 5.23 -3.41 -25.69
CA GLY A 192 6.13 -2.26 -25.77
C GLY A 192 7.46 -2.50 -25.06
N ALA A 193 7.84 -3.75 -24.81
CA ALA A 193 9.18 -4.09 -24.37
C ALA A 193 10.11 -3.97 -25.58
N ASN A 194 10.79 -2.83 -25.70
CA ASN A 194 11.94 -2.70 -26.60
C ASN A 194 12.90 -3.86 -26.30
N ALA A 195 13.32 -4.58 -27.35
CA ALA A 195 14.25 -5.69 -27.32
C ALA A 195 15.13 -5.62 -26.08
N LEU A 196 14.89 -6.54 -25.14
CA LEU A 196 15.59 -6.64 -23.86
C LEU A 196 17.03 -6.19 -24.07
N ASP A 197 17.38 -5.05 -23.49
CA ASP A 197 18.78 -4.68 -23.37
C ASP A 197 19.39 -5.78 -22.50
N THR A 198 19.98 -6.76 -23.19
CA THR A 198 20.75 -7.86 -22.63
C THR A 198 21.94 -7.35 -21.81
N SER A 199 22.16 -6.03 -21.76
CA SER A 199 23.06 -5.38 -20.81
C SER A 199 22.57 -5.39 -19.34
N THR A 200 21.29 -5.68 -19.06
CA THR A 200 20.85 -5.91 -17.68
C THR A 200 21.27 -7.31 -17.24
N LYS A 201 22.57 -7.47 -17.03
CA LYS A 201 23.18 -8.68 -16.45
C LYS A 201 22.50 -8.96 -15.12
N SER A 202 21.56 -9.92 -15.12
CA SER A 202 21.20 -10.65 -13.92
C SER A 202 22.44 -11.44 -13.53
N TYR A 203 23.26 -10.86 -12.65
CA TYR A 203 24.47 -11.53 -12.20
C TYR A 203 24.07 -12.63 -11.24
N ASP A 204 24.33 -13.88 -11.62
CA ASP A 204 24.32 -14.97 -10.66
C ASP A 204 25.37 -14.68 -9.56
N VAL A 205 24.91 -14.69 -8.31
CA VAL A 205 25.73 -14.45 -7.13
C VAL A 205 26.86 -15.48 -7.05
N ALA A 206 26.65 -16.71 -7.54
CA ALA A 206 27.69 -17.74 -7.58
C ALA A 206 28.86 -17.33 -8.50
N THR A 207 28.57 -16.82 -9.70
CA THR A 207 29.59 -16.33 -10.64
C THR A 207 30.34 -15.12 -10.10
N LEU A 208 29.66 -14.22 -9.39
CA LEU A 208 30.32 -13.07 -8.76
C LEU A 208 31.22 -13.44 -7.58
N ARG A 209 30.97 -14.58 -6.92
CA ARG A 209 31.82 -15.07 -5.83
C ARG A 209 33.12 -15.70 -6.32
N GLN A 210 33.23 -16.04 -7.60
CA GLN A 210 34.50 -16.50 -8.20
C GLN A 210 35.56 -15.39 -8.22
N SER A 211 35.16 -14.15 -8.47
CA SER A 211 36.07 -12.98 -8.45
C SER A 211 36.10 -12.25 -7.11
N HIS A 212 34.98 -12.21 -6.38
CA HIS A 212 34.90 -11.60 -5.06
C HIS A 212 34.16 -12.53 -4.10
N GLY A 213 34.91 -13.36 -3.36
CA GLY A 213 34.36 -14.44 -2.51
C GLY A 213 33.26 -14.01 -1.53
N LYS A 214 33.22 -12.73 -1.13
CA LYS A 214 32.21 -12.16 -0.21
C LYS A 214 31.19 -11.24 -0.90
N ALA A 215 30.96 -11.41 -2.20
CA ALA A 215 29.91 -10.70 -2.91
C ALA A 215 28.53 -10.95 -2.24
N TYR A 216 27.85 -9.85 -1.88
CA TYR A 216 26.55 -9.82 -1.20
C TYR A 216 26.48 -10.51 0.18
N ALA A 217 27.61 -10.94 0.76
CA ALA A 217 27.63 -11.42 2.14
C ALA A 217 27.36 -10.26 3.13
N PRO A 218 26.64 -10.50 4.24
CA PRO A 218 26.46 -9.49 5.28
C PRO A 218 27.81 -9.02 5.83
N TRP A 219 27.88 -7.78 6.31
CA TRP A 219 29.07 -7.23 6.96
C TRP A 219 29.14 -7.74 8.40
N THR A 220 30.31 -8.23 8.80
CA THR A 220 30.59 -8.58 10.19
C THR A 220 31.26 -7.40 10.91
N ASP A 221 31.18 -7.38 12.24
CA ASP A 221 31.76 -6.30 13.05
C ASP A 221 33.29 -6.22 12.87
N GLY A 222 33.97 -7.36 12.73
CA GLY A 222 35.42 -7.40 12.48
C GLY A 222 35.81 -6.83 11.12
N GLU A 223 35.02 -7.10 10.07
CA GLU A 223 35.25 -6.51 8.73
C GLU A 223 35.00 -5.00 8.72
N GLU A 224 34.04 -4.53 9.52
CA GLU A 224 33.80 -3.10 9.64
C GLU A 224 34.93 -2.38 10.38
N GLN A 225 35.47 -2.98 11.43
CA GLN A 225 36.65 -2.45 12.13
C GLN A 225 37.87 -2.38 11.20
N GLU A 226 38.11 -3.43 10.42
CA GLU A 226 39.22 -3.47 9.48
C GLU A 226 39.02 -2.49 8.31
N LEU A 227 37.79 -2.34 7.80
CA LEU A 227 37.44 -1.31 6.83
C LEU A 227 37.75 0.10 7.34
N ARG A 228 37.41 0.40 8.60
CA ARG A 228 37.70 1.69 9.24
C ARG A 228 39.20 1.91 9.36
N ARG A 229 39.95 0.89 9.79
CA ARG A 229 41.41 0.94 9.95
C ARG A 229 42.10 1.21 8.61
N LEU A 230 41.78 0.44 7.57
CA LEU A 230 42.39 0.58 6.25
C LEU A 230 42.07 1.94 5.61
N HIS A 231 40.83 2.41 5.75
CA HIS A 231 40.45 3.74 5.28
C HIS A 231 41.20 4.85 6.03
N HIS A 232 41.38 4.73 7.35
CA HIS A 232 42.09 5.71 8.16
C HIS A 232 43.60 5.78 7.82
N VAL A 233 44.20 4.66 7.44
CA VAL A 233 45.60 4.58 6.97
C VAL A 233 45.76 5.12 5.53
N GLY A 234 44.66 5.46 4.85
CA GLY A 234 44.67 6.09 3.52
C GLY A 234 44.71 5.09 2.36
N GLU A 235 44.39 3.82 2.60
CA GLU A 235 44.36 2.81 1.54
C GLU A 235 43.29 3.09 0.49
N SER A 236 43.60 2.78 -0.76
CA SER A 236 42.65 3.00 -1.85
C SER A 236 41.47 2.03 -1.77
N VAL A 237 40.30 2.45 -2.24
CA VAL A 237 39.07 1.62 -2.28
C VAL A 237 39.29 0.30 -3.02
N THR A 238 40.15 0.27 -4.03
CA THR A 238 40.49 -0.93 -4.80
C THR A 238 41.28 -1.92 -3.95
N VAL A 239 42.29 -1.45 -3.21
CA VAL A 239 43.11 -2.28 -2.31
C VAL A 239 42.27 -2.82 -1.16
N ILE A 240 41.42 -1.98 -0.55
CA ILE A 240 40.49 -2.40 0.51
C ILE A 240 39.53 -3.49 0.00
N ALA A 241 39.06 -3.37 -1.25
CA ALA A 241 38.15 -4.34 -1.85
C ALA A 241 38.80 -5.71 -2.04
N GLU A 242 40.09 -5.74 -2.43
CA GLU A 242 40.87 -6.97 -2.55
C GLU A 242 41.11 -7.62 -1.19
N ILE A 243 41.57 -6.86 -0.19
CA ILE A 243 41.83 -7.36 1.17
C ILE A 243 40.56 -7.97 1.80
N LEU A 244 39.42 -7.31 1.63
CA LEU A 244 38.15 -7.77 2.20
C LEU A 244 37.41 -8.77 1.29
N GLY A 245 37.94 -9.08 0.10
CA GLY A 245 37.30 -9.98 -0.87
C GLY A 245 35.92 -9.50 -1.35
N ARG A 246 35.72 -8.19 -1.41
CA ARG A 246 34.45 -7.52 -1.75
C ARG A 246 34.60 -6.69 -3.03
N LYS A 247 33.47 -6.28 -3.61
CA LYS A 247 33.48 -5.35 -4.75
C LYS A 247 33.83 -3.92 -4.30
N PRO A 248 34.58 -3.13 -5.09
CA PRO A 248 34.84 -1.72 -4.79
C PRO A 248 33.58 -0.88 -4.52
N GLY A 249 32.47 -1.17 -5.21
CA GLY A 249 31.19 -0.50 -4.97
C GLY A 249 30.61 -0.79 -3.57
N ALA A 250 30.81 -2.00 -3.03
CA ALA A 250 30.38 -2.36 -1.69
C ALA A 250 31.18 -1.62 -0.61
N ILE A 251 32.50 -1.44 -0.83
CA ILE A 251 33.37 -0.64 0.03
C ILE A 251 32.89 0.81 0.09
N ARG A 252 32.67 1.47 -1.07
CA ARG A 252 32.18 2.86 -1.12
C ARG A 252 30.82 3.02 -0.44
N SER A 253 29.90 2.12 -0.73
CA SER A 253 28.55 2.14 -0.14
C SER A 253 28.61 2.00 1.39
N ARG A 254 29.48 1.10 1.91
CA ARG A 254 29.62 0.92 3.36
C ARG A 254 30.30 2.11 4.01
N LEU A 255 31.40 2.62 3.46
CA LEU A 255 32.07 3.83 3.98
C LEU A 255 31.11 5.04 4.05
N LYS A 256 30.25 5.22 3.03
CA LYS A 256 29.20 6.24 3.04
C LYS A 256 28.17 6.02 4.14
N LYS A 257 27.74 4.77 4.36
CA LYS A 257 26.81 4.41 5.45
C LYS A 257 27.42 4.64 6.84
N LEU A 258 28.74 4.53 6.97
CA LEU A 258 29.49 4.81 8.21
C LEU A 258 29.89 6.28 8.35
N ALA A 259 29.44 7.16 7.44
CA ALA A 259 29.76 8.59 7.39
C ALA A 259 31.26 8.90 7.30
N LEU A 260 32.05 8.01 6.69
CA LEU A 260 33.50 8.16 6.50
C LEU A 260 33.86 8.73 5.11
N LEU A 261 32.89 8.81 4.21
CA LEU A 261 32.98 9.48 2.91
C LEU A 261 31.80 10.44 2.79
N SER A 262 32.07 11.68 2.39
CA SER A 262 31.08 12.66 1.93
C SER A 262 30.68 12.38 0.48
#